data_AF-A0A550GPX5-F1
#
_entry.id   AF-A0A550GPX5-F1
#
_cell.length_a   1.000
_cell.length_b   1.000
_cell.length_c   1.000
_cell.angle_alpha   90.00
_cell.angle_beta   90.00
_cell.angle_gamma   90.00
#
_symmetry.space_group_name_H-M   'P 1'
#
loop_
_entity.id
_entity.type
_entity.pdbx_description
1 polymer ?
#
loop_
_entity_poly.entity_id
_entity_poly.type
_entity_poly.pdbx_seq_one_letter_code
_entity_poly.pdbx_strand_id
1 'polypeptide(L)'
;TIENLVSKLSKRGISIAVIKHISKIDFTIDTVGKDTWKFAQAGAKKIISVAQNEIAEIEKKSIEEISLEILLKKCETNELVIIEGLKKIVSKNKNIPKIAIVNSKEEFDNAINLFEPILAFSGSFQPKEIDPIIPYFD
;
A
#
# COMPACT_ATOMS: atom_id res chain seq x y z
N THR A 1 -9.92 -3.69 -9.18
CA THR A 1 -8.99 -4.11 -8.11
C THR A 1 -7.59 -3.58 -8.39
N ILE A 2 -6.70 -3.56 -7.39
CA ILE A 2 -5.32 -3.07 -7.56
C ILE A 2 -4.53 -3.95 -8.53
N GLU A 3 -4.77 -5.26 -8.54
CA GLU A 3 -4.12 -6.19 -9.47
C GLU A 3 -4.42 -5.84 -10.93
N ASN A 4 -5.66 -5.43 -11.23
CA ASN A 4 -6.02 -4.98 -12.58
C ASN A 4 -5.31 -3.68 -12.98
N LEU A 5 -5.11 -2.76 -12.04
CA LEU A 5 -4.38 -1.52 -12.27
C LEU A 5 -2.90 -1.82 -12.57
N VAL A 6 -2.27 -2.61 -11.70
CA VAL A 6 -0.87 -3.07 -11.88
C VAL A 6 -0.73 -3.77 -13.23
N SER A 7 -1.58 -4.75 -13.53
CA SER A 7 -1.52 -5.49 -14.80
C SER A 7 -1.62 -4.59 -16.03
N LYS A 8 -2.58 -3.66 -16.05
CA LYS A 8 -2.78 -2.74 -17.21
C LYS A 8 -1.64 -1.75 -17.37
N LEU A 9 -1.08 -1.23 -16.28
CA LEU A 9 0.04 -0.27 -16.32
C LEU A 9 1.36 -0.96 -16.66
N SER A 10 1.63 -2.15 -16.10
CA SER A 10 2.81 -2.93 -16.45
C SER A 10 2.80 -3.36 -17.92
N LYS A 11 1.64 -3.71 -18.50
CA LYS A 11 1.50 -3.97 -19.94
C LYS A 11 1.83 -2.76 -20.82
N ARG A 12 1.84 -1.54 -20.26
CA ARG A 12 2.26 -0.32 -20.94
C ARG A 12 3.74 0.01 -20.73
N GLY A 13 4.51 -0.89 -20.12
CA GLY A 13 5.94 -0.72 -19.89
C GLY A 13 6.30 0.05 -18.62
N ILE A 14 5.32 0.41 -17.78
CA ILE A 14 5.56 1.14 -16.53
C ILE A 14 6.07 0.14 -15.47
N SER A 15 7.21 0.44 -14.87
CA SER A 15 7.75 -0.31 -13.72
C SER A 15 7.04 0.11 -12.43
N ILE A 16 6.47 -0.86 -11.70
CA ILE A 16 5.57 -0.59 -10.57
C ILE A 16 6.05 -1.31 -9.31
N ALA A 17 6.13 -0.58 -8.20
CA ALA A 17 6.20 -1.15 -6.86
C ALA A 17 4.85 -1.04 -6.16
N VAL A 18 4.57 -1.99 -5.27
CA VAL A 18 3.37 -1.98 -4.42
C VAL A 18 3.79 -2.06 -2.95
N ILE A 19 3.35 -1.09 -2.16
CA ILE A 19 3.45 -1.12 -0.70
C ILE A 19 2.09 -1.49 -0.14
N LYS A 20 1.98 -2.66 0.50
CA LYS A 20 0.73 -3.14 1.10
C LYS A 20 0.83 -3.15 2.62
N HIS A 21 -0.07 -2.42 3.28
CA HIS A 21 -0.20 -2.47 4.73
C HIS A 21 -1.16 -3.59 5.15
N ILE A 22 -0.68 -4.50 5.98
CA ILE A 22 -1.48 -5.59 6.55
C ILE A 22 -1.84 -5.20 7.98
N SER A 23 -3.12 -4.95 8.24
CA SER A 23 -3.59 -4.45 9.55
C SER A 23 -3.70 -5.55 10.62
N LYS A 24 -3.42 -6.80 10.29
CA LYS A 24 -3.48 -7.93 11.23
C LYS A 24 -2.32 -7.82 12.22
N ILE A 25 -2.65 -7.83 13.51
CA ILE A 25 -1.68 -7.86 14.62
C ILE A 25 -0.88 -9.16 14.54
N ASP A 26 0.42 -9.09 14.84
CA ASP A 26 1.37 -10.21 14.80
C ASP A 26 1.43 -10.94 13.45
N PHE A 27 1.19 -10.21 12.36
CA PHE A 27 1.34 -10.76 11.02
C PHE A 27 2.81 -11.03 10.67
N THR A 28 3.06 -12.18 10.06
CA THR A 28 4.29 -12.46 9.33
C THR A 28 3.94 -13.24 8.06
N ILE A 29 4.58 -12.89 6.95
CA ILE A 29 4.53 -13.68 5.71
C ILE A 29 5.44 -14.93 5.79
N ASP A 30 6.41 -14.90 6.72
CA ASP A 30 7.36 -15.97 6.95
C ASP A 30 6.70 -17.26 7.45
N THR A 31 7.31 -18.41 7.16
CA THR A 31 6.78 -19.73 7.54
C THR A 31 7.49 -20.26 8.78
N VAL A 32 6.72 -20.58 9.83
CA VAL A 32 7.24 -21.12 11.09
C VAL A 32 8.08 -22.38 10.84
N GLY A 33 9.26 -22.44 11.47
CA GLY A 33 10.17 -23.59 11.39
C GLY A 33 11.10 -23.63 10.16
N LYS A 34 10.92 -22.73 9.18
CA LYS A 34 11.88 -22.55 8.07
C LYS A 34 13.10 -21.75 8.52
N ASP A 35 14.13 -21.73 7.70
CA ASP A 35 15.43 -21.15 8.06
C ASP A 35 15.33 -19.63 8.28
N THR A 36 14.60 -18.91 7.44
CA THR A 36 14.28 -17.49 7.62
C THR A 36 13.66 -17.20 8.98
N TRP A 37 12.69 -18.03 9.39
CA TRP A 37 12.04 -17.93 10.70
C TRP A 37 13.02 -18.23 11.83
N LYS A 38 13.82 -19.30 11.71
CA LYS A 38 14.84 -19.67 12.71
C LYS A 38 15.90 -18.58 12.87
N PHE A 39 16.34 -17.93 11.79
CA PHE A 39 17.27 -16.80 11.84
C PHE A 39 16.67 -15.62 12.60
N ALA A 40 15.39 -15.31 12.38
CA ALA A 40 14.69 -14.27 13.14
C ALA A 40 14.62 -14.62 14.63
N GLN A 41 14.28 -15.86 14.99
CA GLN A 41 14.27 -16.34 16.38
C GLN A 41 15.67 -16.32 17.01
N ALA A 42 16.72 -16.52 16.23
CA ALA A 42 18.11 -16.40 16.65
C ALA A 42 18.59 -14.94 16.80
N GLY A 43 17.77 -13.95 16.46
CA GLY A 43 18.03 -12.53 16.67
C GLY A 43 18.30 -11.71 15.41
N ALA A 44 18.27 -12.31 14.22
CA ALA A 44 18.42 -11.55 12.98
C ALA A 44 17.25 -10.57 12.78
N LYS A 45 17.54 -9.28 12.70
CA LYS A 45 16.53 -8.23 12.46
C LYS A 45 16.25 -7.98 10.98
N LYS A 46 17.15 -8.44 10.11
CA LYS A 46 17.04 -8.35 8.66
C LYS A 46 17.52 -9.66 8.05
N ILE A 47 16.67 -10.30 7.26
CA ILE A 47 16.96 -11.53 6.54
C ILE A 47 16.72 -11.26 5.05
N ILE A 48 17.71 -11.57 4.21
CA ILE A 48 17.61 -11.45 2.75
C ILE A 48 17.79 -12.85 2.16
N SER A 49 16.78 -13.34 1.46
CA SER A 49 16.79 -14.61 0.74
C SER A 49 16.94 -14.32 -0.76
N VAL A 50 17.85 -15.02 -1.43
CA VAL A 50 18.13 -14.83 -2.85
C VAL A 50 17.91 -16.15 -3.57
N ALA A 51 17.11 -16.12 -4.63
CA ALA A 51 16.88 -17.21 -5.57
C ALA A 51 17.13 -16.73 -7.00
N GLN A 52 17.05 -17.64 -7.97
CA GLN A 52 17.36 -17.33 -9.38
C GLN A 52 16.56 -16.14 -9.94
N ASN A 53 15.28 -16.02 -9.59
CA ASN A 53 14.36 -15.02 -10.14
C ASN A 53 13.63 -14.21 -9.06
N GLU A 54 14.07 -14.30 -7.80
CA GLU A 54 13.34 -13.72 -6.67
C GLU A 54 14.31 -13.34 -5.55
N ILE A 55 14.07 -12.17 -4.96
CA ILE A 55 14.69 -11.76 -3.69
C ILE A 55 13.56 -11.47 -2.72
N ALA A 56 13.63 -12.08 -1.53
CA ALA A 56 12.70 -11.82 -0.43
C ALA A 56 13.46 -11.20 0.73
N GLU A 57 12.97 -10.07 1.24
CA GLU A 57 13.53 -9.38 2.40
C GLU A 57 12.52 -9.37 3.54
N ILE A 58 12.94 -9.82 4.73
CA ILE A 58 12.15 -9.78 5.95
C ILE A 58 12.88 -8.90 6.96
N GLU A 59 12.26 -7.79 7.34
CA GLU A 59 12.73 -6.92 8.42
C GLU A 59 11.81 -7.01 9.64
N LYS A 60 12.37 -7.29 10.81
CA LYS A 60 11.64 -7.33 12.09
C LYS A 60 11.74 -5.94 12.76
N LYS A 61 10.78 -5.07 12.44
CA LYS A 61 10.68 -3.69 12.94
C LYS A 61 9.28 -3.38 13.43
N SER A 62 9.17 -2.44 14.36
CA SER A 62 7.87 -1.90 14.78
C SER A 62 7.32 -0.98 13.70
N ILE A 63 5.99 -0.91 13.54
CA ILE A 63 5.38 -0.02 12.55
C ILE A 63 5.66 1.46 12.86
N GLU A 64 5.87 1.79 14.13
CA GLU A 64 6.26 3.11 14.64
C GLU A 64 7.67 3.52 14.19
N GLU A 65 8.53 2.55 13.86
CA GLU A 65 9.91 2.79 13.38
C GLU A 65 9.97 2.92 11.85
N ILE A 66 8.85 2.66 11.15
CA ILE A 66 8.78 2.66 9.70
C ILE A 66 8.27 4.02 9.22
N SER A 67 9.16 4.79 8.61
CA SER A 67 8.80 6.01 7.90
C SER A 67 8.44 5.71 6.44
N LEU A 68 7.65 6.58 5.82
CA LEU A 68 7.29 6.44 4.41
C LEU A 68 8.54 6.55 3.52
N GLU A 69 9.47 7.42 3.86
CA GLU A 69 10.71 7.65 3.10
C GLU A 69 11.56 6.38 3.03
N ILE A 70 11.64 5.61 4.12
CA ILE A 70 12.34 4.32 4.14
C ILE A 70 11.69 3.32 3.19
N LEU A 71 10.36 3.26 3.17
CA LEU A 71 9.63 2.38 2.26
C LEU A 71 9.80 2.82 0.81
N LEU A 72 9.70 4.11 0.52
CA LEU A 72 9.87 4.65 -0.83
C LEU A 72 11.30 4.45 -1.35
N LYS A 73 12.31 4.53 -0.49
CA LYS A 73 13.70 4.23 -0.85
C LYS A 73 13.88 2.79 -1.34
N LYS A 74 13.14 1.83 -0.78
CA LYS A 74 13.14 0.44 -1.28
C LYS A 74 12.52 0.29 -2.68
N CYS A 75 11.73 1.28 -3.10
CA CYS A 75 11.06 1.31 -4.39
C CYS A 75 11.73 2.28 -5.39
N GLU A 76 12.93 2.80 -5.08
CA GLU A 76 13.55 3.90 -5.85
C GLU A 76 13.86 3.56 -7.31
N THR A 77 13.90 2.27 -7.65
CA THR A 77 14.12 1.79 -9.02
C THR A 77 12.85 1.70 -9.86
N ASN A 78 11.68 1.95 -9.26
CA ASN A 78 10.38 1.90 -9.93
C ASN A 78 9.87 3.30 -10.27
N GLU A 79 9.21 3.43 -11.43
CA GLU A 79 8.63 4.70 -11.89
C GLU A 79 7.34 5.07 -11.15
N LEU A 80 6.61 4.07 -10.66
CA LEU A 80 5.35 4.25 -9.94
C LEU A 80 5.30 3.39 -8.68
N VAL A 81 4.90 3.99 -7.56
CA VAL A 81 4.61 3.29 -6.32
C VAL A 81 3.11 3.37 -6.02
N ILE A 82 2.47 2.22 -5.86
CA ILE A 82 1.07 2.12 -5.42
C ILE A 82 1.05 1.73 -3.94
N ILE A 83 0.36 2.51 -3.12
CA ILE A 83 0.23 2.24 -1.69
C ILE A 83 -1.19 1.74 -1.39
N GLU A 84 -1.31 0.48 -0.99
CA GLU A 84 -2.57 -0.09 -0.46
C GLU A 84 -2.57 0.03 1.07
N GLY A 85 -3.31 1.02 1.58
CA GLY A 85 -3.44 1.27 3.02
C GLY A 85 -2.54 2.38 3.52
N LEU A 86 -1.82 2.15 4.63
CA LEU A 86 -1.02 3.16 5.36
C LEU A 86 -1.76 4.48 5.64
N LYS A 87 -3.09 4.42 5.87
CA LYS A 87 -3.97 5.61 6.01
C LYS A 87 -3.40 6.65 6.97
N LYS A 88 -2.88 6.23 8.13
CA LYS A 88 -2.32 7.13 9.16
C LYS A 88 -1.11 7.93 8.68
N ILE A 89 -0.33 7.38 7.75
CA ILE A 89 0.91 8.00 7.24
C ILE A 89 0.60 8.88 6.03
N VAL A 90 -0.27 8.42 5.13
CA VAL A 90 -0.46 9.08 3.84
C VAL A 90 -1.62 10.08 3.83
N SER A 91 -2.54 10.05 4.79
CA SER A 91 -3.88 10.65 4.65
C SER A 91 -3.88 12.12 4.22
N LYS A 92 -3.12 12.97 4.91
CA LYS A 92 -3.02 14.42 4.65
C LYS A 92 -1.80 14.83 3.83
N ASN A 93 -1.01 13.87 3.34
CA ASN A 93 0.17 14.18 2.53
C ASN A 93 -0.25 14.60 1.11
N LYS A 94 -0.09 15.88 0.79
CA LYS A 94 -0.55 16.46 -0.47
C LYS A 94 0.20 15.96 -1.71
N ASN A 95 1.40 15.41 -1.53
CA ASN A 95 2.21 14.86 -2.62
C ASN A 95 1.81 13.43 -3.00
N ILE A 96 0.88 12.83 -2.25
CA ILE A 96 0.41 11.47 -2.49
C ILE A 96 -1.06 11.58 -2.84
N PRO A 97 -1.45 11.48 -4.11
CA PRO A 97 -2.85 11.44 -4.49
C PRO A 97 -3.54 10.14 -4.03
N LYS A 98 -4.81 10.21 -3.62
CA LYS A 98 -5.59 9.04 -3.18
C LYS A 98 -6.70 8.71 -4.16
N ILE A 99 -6.95 7.42 -4.33
CA ILE A 99 -8.23 6.91 -4.84
C ILE A 99 -8.95 6.32 -3.63
N ALA A 100 -10.09 6.90 -3.25
CA ALA A 100 -10.84 6.47 -2.09
C ALA A 100 -11.88 5.41 -2.49
N ILE A 101 -11.83 4.23 -1.85
CA ILE A 101 -12.84 3.19 -2.04
C ILE A 101 -13.94 3.38 -1.00
N VAL A 102 -15.18 3.56 -1.44
CA VAL A 102 -16.35 3.90 -0.61
C VAL A 102 -17.58 3.13 -1.07
N ASN A 103 -18.21 2.42 -0.13
CA ASN A 103 -19.39 1.57 -0.35
C ASN A 103 -20.58 2.01 0.50
N SER A 104 -20.44 3.11 1.26
CA SER A 104 -21.52 3.73 2.01
C SER A 104 -21.34 5.26 2.09
N LYS A 105 -22.41 5.96 2.46
CA LYS A 105 -22.35 7.41 2.74
C LYS A 105 -21.35 7.73 3.87
N GLU A 106 -21.34 6.91 4.91
CA GLU A 106 -20.42 7.09 6.05
C GLU A 106 -18.96 6.95 5.60
N GLU A 107 -18.64 5.97 4.75
CA GLU A 107 -17.29 5.81 4.21
C GLU A 107 -16.88 6.99 3.33
N PHE A 108 -17.81 7.52 2.53
CA PHE A 108 -17.60 8.73 1.73
C PHE A 108 -17.33 9.96 2.60
N ASP A 109 -18.20 10.24 3.57
CA ASP A 109 -18.07 11.36 4.50
C ASP A 109 -16.75 11.25 5.29
N ASN A 110 -16.36 10.04 5.70
CA ASN A 110 -15.07 9.81 6.35
C ASN A 110 -13.88 10.07 5.40
N ALA A 111 -13.98 9.64 4.15
CA ALA A 111 -12.90 9.80 3.17
C ALA A 111 -12.62 11.27 2.86
N ILE A 112 -13.64 12.09 2.59
CA ILE A 112 -13.49 13.53 2.31
C ILE A 112 -12.88 14.29 3.49
N ASN A 113 -13.18 13.87 4.72
CA ASN A 113 -12.66 14.51 5.92
C ASN A 113 -11.22 14.06 6.23
N LEU A 114 -10.88 12.82 5.93
CA LEU A 114 -9.59 12.23 6.30
C LEU A 114 -8.51 12.45 5.24
N PHE A 115 -8.84 12.38 3.95
CA PHE A 115 -7.86 12.30 2.87
C PHE A 115 -7.74 13.60 2.07
N GLU A 116 -6.51 13.97 1.71
CA GLU A 116 -6.22 15.11 0.83
C GLU A 116 -4.90 14.88 0.06
N PRO A 117 -4.84 15.09 -1.27
CA PRO A 117 -5.96 15.24 -2.20
C PRO A 117 -6.58 13.88 -2.57
N ILE A 118 -7.87 13.88 -2.87
CA ILE A 118 -8.57 12.74 -3.47
C ILE A 118 -8.65 12.98 -4.98
N LEU A 119 -8.11 12.08 -5.79
CA LEU A 119 -8.21 12.14 -7.25
C LEU A 119 -9.49 11.53 -7.79
N ALA A 120 -10.00 10.50 -7.11
CA ALA A 120 -11.18 9.77 -7.54
C ALA A 120 -11.79 8.98 -6.39
N PHE A 121 -13.08 8.68 -6.53
CA PHE A 121 -13.78 7.69 -5.73
C PHE A 121 -14.04 6.42 -6.55
N SER A 122 -14.13 5.29 -5.86
CA SER A 122 -14.58 4.03 -6.46
C SER A 122 -15.35 3.20 -5.44
N GLY A 123 -16.23 2.31 -5.88
CA GLY A 123 -17.00 1.42 -4.99
C GLY A 123 -18.47 1.37 -5.37
N SER A 124 -19.30 0.85 -4.46
CA SER A 124 -20.74 0.68 -4.73
C SER A 124 -21.59 1.90 -4.33
N PHE A 125 -21.03 2.88 -3.62
CA PHE A 125 -21.78 4.06 -3.16
C PHE A 125 -21.52 5.28 -4.02
N GLN A 126 -22.48 5.64 -4.87
CA GLN A 126 -22.47 6.88 -5.63
C GLN A 126 -23.20 8.00 -4.86
N PRO A 127 -22.51 9.08 -4.43
CA PRO A 127 -23.17 10.22 -3.80
C PRO A 127 -24.10 10.90 -4.81
N LYS A 128 -25.33 11.23 -4.41
CA LYS A 128 -26.29 11.98 -5.26
C LYS A 128 -25.95 13.46 -5.38
N GLU A 129 -25.16 14.00 -4.45
CA GLU A 129 -24.67 15.37 -4.41
C GLU A 129 -23.14 15.31 -4.43
N ILE A 130 -22.54 15.33 -5.62
CA ILE A 130 -21.08 15.44 -5.75
C ILE A 130 -20.77 16.92 -5.96
N ASP A 131 -19.77 17.43 -5.24
CA ASP A 131 -18.99 18.57 -5.71
C ASP A 131 -18.42 18.18 -7.10
N PRO A 132 -18.83 18.81 -8.21
CA PRO A 132 -18.76 18.25 -9.58
C PRO A 132 -17.35 17.94 -10.15
N ILE A 133 -16.29 18.06 -9.34
CA ILE A 133 -14.90 18.07 -9.78
C ILE A 133 -14.20 16.71 -9.61
N ILE A 134 -14.61 15.86 -8.64
CA ILE A 134 -13.90 14.59 -8.37
C ILE A 134 -14.61 13.41 -9.05
N PRO A 135 -13.96 12.69 -9.99
CA PRO A 135 -14.58 11.58 -10.71
C PRO A 135 -14.89 10.37 -9.82
N TYR A 136 -15.94 9.64 -10.19
CA TYR A 136 -16.37 8.38 -9.58
C TYR A 136 -16.26 7.23 -10.59
N PHE A 137 -15.76 6.07 -10.16
CA PHE A 137 -15.62 4.87 -10.99
C PHE A 137 -16.18 3.61 -10.31
N ASP A 138 -17.08 2.92 -11.01
CA ASP A 138 -17.63 1.62 -10.57
C ASP A 138 -16.62 0.47 -10.72
#